data_AF-A0A9E4F5S2-F1
#
_entry.id   AF-A0A9E4F5S2-F1
#
_cell.length_a   1.000
_cell.length_b   1.000
_cell.length_c   1.000
_cell.angle_alpha   90.00
_cell.angle_beta   90.00
_cell.angle_gamma   90.00
#
_symmetry.space_group_name_H-M   'P 1'
#
loop_
_entity.id
_entity.type
_entity.pdbx_description
1 polymer ?
#
loop_
_entity_poly.entity_id
_entity_poly.type
_entity_poly.pdbx_seq_one_letter_code
_entity_poly.pdbx_strand_id
1 'polypeptide(L)'
;MDRATVWIETESKYRPTEIMGDLRIVAETLYFPMRLVGFWDEAADTHMCPETELARPCPHNVPEDDPSFVPYTRSMERLKQAVVEVVFPHANVRMFLS
;
A
#
# COMPACT_ATOMS: atom_id res chain seq x y z
N MET A 1 6.38 -6.59 -10.22
CA MET A 1 5.06 -6.63 -9.57
C MET A 1 4.04 -6.14 -10.55
N ASP A 2 2.89 -6.82 -10.64
CA ASP A 2 1.75 -6.34 -11.41
C ASP A 2 1.03 -5.22 -10.66
N ARG A 3 0.41 -4.30 -11.39
CA ARG A 3 -0.30 -3.17 -10.81
C ARG A 3 -1.74 -3.11 -11.33
N ALA A 4 -2.67 -2.97 -10.41
CA ALA A 4 -4.08 -2.78 -10.67
C ALA A 4 -4.58 -1.48 -10.04
N THR A 5 -5.53 -0.82 -10.69
CA THR A 5 -6.12 0.42 -10.18
C THR A 5 -7.63 0.25 -10.11
N VAL A 6 -8.20 0.46 -8.92
CA VAL A 6 -9.63 0.34 -8.65
C VAL A 6 -10.21 1.72 -8.39
N TRP A 7 -11.00 2.20 -9.35
CA TRP A 7 -11.73 3.44 -9.24
C TRP A 7 -13.08 3.19 -8.54
N ILE A 8 -13.35 3.97 -7.50
CA ILE A 8 -14.64 3.99 -6.81
C ILE A 8 -15.17 5.41 -6.90
N GLU A 9 -16.36 5.55 -7.46
CA GLU A 9 -17.08 6.81 -7.56
C GLU A 9 -18.30 6.76 -6.65
N THR A 10 -18.51 7.81 -5.86
CA THR A 10 -19.61 7.91 -4.90
C THR A 10 -20.36 9.22 -5.10
N GLU A 11 -21.68 9.20 -4.89
CA GLU A 11 -22.50 10.42 -4.94
C GLU A 11 -22.26 11.33 -3.71
N SER A 12 -21.73 10.78 -2.62
CA SER A 12 -21.42 11.50 -1.37
C SER A 12 -19.92 11.58 -1.09
N LYS A 13 -19.51 12.52 -0.21
CA LYS A 13 -18.12 12.63 0.26
C LYS A 13 -17.84 11.57 1.33
N TYR A 14 -17.00 10.59 1.02
CA TYR A 14 -16.49 9.60 1.97
C TYR A 14 -15.19 10.06 2.64
N ARG A 15 -14.88 9.49 3.81
CA ARG A 15 -13.57 9.60 4.47
C ARG A 15 -12.74 8.34 4.20
N PRO A 16 -11.69 8.43 3.37
CA PRO A 16 -10.84 7.29 3.01
C PRO A 16 -10.29 6.45 4.16
N THR A 17 -9.93 7.10 5.26
CA THR A 17 -9.29 6.45 6.43
C THR A 17 -10.24 5.51 7.17
N GLU A 18 -11.57 5.63 6.96
CA GLU A 18 -12.58 4.82 7.66
C GLU A 18 -12.86 3.48 6.96
N ILE A 19 -12.37 3.26 5.73
CA ILE A 19 -12.71 2.10 4.89
C ILE A 19 -11.53 1.16 4.61
N MET A 20 -10.38 1.33 5.27
CA MET A 20 -9.19 0.50 5.02
C MET A 20 -9.44 -1.01 5.12
N GLY A 21 -10.28 -1.43 6.07
CA GLY A 21 -10.70 -2.83 6.20
C GLY A 21 -11.51 -3.31 4.98
N ASP A 22 -12.40 -2.48 4.48
CA ASP A 22 -13.22 -2.79 3.30
C ASP A 22 -12.37 -2.83 2.03
N LEU A 23 -11.46 -1.86 1.84
CA LEU A 23 -10.53 -1.84 0.70
C LEU A 23 -9.65 -3.08 0.67
N ARG A 24 -9.21 -3.57 1.85
CA ARG A 24 -8.48 -4.82 1.97
C ARG A 24 -9.35 -6.00 1.52
N ILE A 25 -10.60 -6.07 1.98
CA ILE A 25 -11.53 -7.12 1.58
C ILE A 25 -11.73 -7.11 0.06
N VAL A 26 -11.91 -5.93 -0.55
CA VAL A 26 -12.03 -5.79 -2.01
C VAL A 26 -10.78 -6.31 -2.71
N ALA A 27 -9.59 -5.89 -2.28
CA ALA A 27 -8.32 -6.32 -2.88
C ALA A 27 -8.11 -7.84 -2.78
N GLU A 28 -8.28 -8.44 -1.58
CA GLU A 28 -8.17 -9.88 -1.38
C GLU A 28 -9.27 -10.67 -2.13
N THR A 29 -10.46 -10.08 -2.32
CA THR A 29 -11.54 -10.70 -3.11
C THR A 29 -11.21 -10.72 -4.61
N LEU A 30 -10.69 -9.62 -5.15
CA LEU A 30 -10.33 -9.52 -6.58
C LEU A 30 -9.16 -10.44 -6.95
N TYR A 31 -8.24 -10.67 -6.02
CA TYR A 31 -6.99 -11.41 -6.24
C TYR A 31 -6.91 -12.71 -5.44
N PHE A 32 -8.05 -13.32 -5.06
CA PHE A 32 -8.04 -14.60 -4.34
C PHE A 32 -7.16 -15.64 -5.07
N PRO A 33 -6.25 -16.35 -4.37
CA PRO A 33 -6.14 -16.51 -2.91
C PRO A 33 -5.13 -15.58 -2.21
N MET A 34 -4.66 -14.52 -2.87
CA MET A 34 -3.61 -13.65 -2.34
C MET A 34 -4.03 -12.91 -1.07
N ARG A 35 -3.05 -12.63 -0.21
CA ARG A 35 -3.27 -11.96 1.08
C ARG A 35 -2.53 -10.63 1.17
N LEU A 36 -3.07 -9.70 1.95
CA LEU A 36 -2.41 -8.43 2.25
C LEU A 36 -1.09 -8.66 2.99
N VAL A 37 0.00 -8.16 2.40
CA VAL A 37 1.35 -8.20 3.00
C VAL A 37 1.91 -6.80 3.31
N GLY A 38 1.27 -5.74 2.80
CA GLY A 38 1.64 -4.34 3.06
C GLY A 38 0.58 -3.36 2.57
N PHE A 39 0.58 -2.16 3.13
CA PHE A 39 -0.23 -1.05 2.63
C PHE A 39 0.50 0.27 2.85
N TRP A 40 0.11 1.26 2.07
CA TRP A 40 0.46 2.66 2.27
C TRP A 40 -0.80 3.52 2.15
N ASP A 41 -1.13 4.24 3.22
CA ASP A 41 -2.13 5.31 3.26
C ASP A 41 -1.38 6.65 3.18
N GLU A 42 -1.41 7.27 2.00
CA GLU A 42 -0.70 8.52 1.74
C GLU A 42 -1.44 9.71 2.37
N ALA A 43 -2.75 9.60 2.61
CA ALA A 43 -3.52 10.65 3.26
C ALA A 43 -3.19 10.77 4.75
N ALA A 44 -2.88 9.64 5.40
CA ALA A 44 -2.51 9.59 6.82
C ALA A 44 -1.00 9.49 7.07
N ASP A 45 -0.16 9.55 6.03
CA ASP A 45 1.29 9.30 6.08
C ASP A 45 1.65 8.02 6.87
N THR A 46 0.86 6.96 6.68
CA THR A 46 0.94 5.72 7.46
C THR A 46 1.11 4.53 6.53
N HIS A 47 2.13 3.70 6.78
CA HIS A 47 2.37 2.50 6.00
C HIS A 47 2.96 1.37 6.86
N MET A 48 2.76 0.13 6.42
CA MET A 48 3.41 -1.03 7.05
C MET A 48 4.84 -1.17 6.52
N CYS A 49 5.79 -0.49 7.15
CA CYS A 49 7.19 -0.50 6.70
C CYS A 49 7.88 -1.83 7.07
N PRO A 50 8.38 -2.61 6.09
CA PRO A 50 9.11 -3.83 6.39
C PRO A 50 10.41 -3.60 7.17
N GLU A 51 11.06 -2.44 6.98
CA GLU A 51 12.31 -2.12 7.68
C GLU A 51 12.05 -1.75 9.15
N THR A 52 10.96 -1.03 9.46
CA THR A 52 10.63 -0.69 10.85
C THR A 52 10.25 -1.92 11.66
N GLU A 53 9.59 -2.91 11.04
CA GLU A 53 9.34 -4.22 11.67
C GLU A 53 10.63 -4.94 12.06
N LEU A 54 11.72 -4.69 11.33
CA LEU A 54 13.08 -5.17 11.62
C LEU A 54 13.88 -4.20 12.54
N ALA A 55 13.21 -3.22 13.15
CA ALA A 55 13.80 -2.16 13.98
C ALA A 55 14.87 -1.32 13.25
N ARG A 56 14.73 -1.15 11.93
CA ARG A 56 15.59 -0.29 11.11
C ARG A 56 14.90 1.03 10.77
N PRO A 57 15.65 2.08 10.43
CA PRO A 57 15.08 3.34 9.95
C PRO A 57 14.23 3.11 8.70
N CYS A 58 13.12 3.85 8.59
CA CYS A 58 12.28 3.84 7.41
C CYS A 58 12.97 4.60 6.26
N PRO A 59 13.32 3.95 5.13
CA PRO A 59 13.92 4.60 3.97
C PRO A 59 12.89 5.27 3.05
N HIS A 60 11.60 5.19 3.39
CA HIS A 60 10.52 5.64 2.53
C HIS A 60 10.04 7.06 2.81
N ASN A 61 10.35 7.58 4.00
CA ASN A 61 9.95 8.93 4.45
C ASN A 61 11.10 9.96 4.33
N VAL A 62 12.22 9.58 3.73
CA VAL A 62 13.32 10.51 3.40
C VAL A 62 13.09 11.11 2.00
N PRO A 63 13.68 12.29 1.70
CA PRO A 63 13.62 12.88 0.36
C PRO A 63 14.12 11.92 -0.73
N GLU A 64 13.52 11.97 -1.93
CA GLU A 64 13.87 11.05 -3.03
C GLU A 64 15.32 11.21 -3.53
N ASP A 65 15.95 12.36 -3.30
CA ASP A 65 17.35 12.64 -3.61
C ASP A 65 18.32 12.15 -2.53
N ASP A 66 17.82 11.69 -1.38
CA ASP A 66 18.64 11.10 -0.33
C ASP A 66 19.18 9.72 -0.79
N PRO A 67 20.48 9.43 -0.63
CA PRO A 67 21.06 8.14 -1.02
C PRO A 67 20.48 6.93 -0.28
N SER A 68 19.81 7.15 0.87
CA SER A 68 19.11 6.13 1.64
C SER A 68 17.66 5.90 1.18
N PHE A 69 17.14 6.73 0.26
CA PHE A 69 15.79 6.57 -0.25
C PHE A 69 15.64 5.26 -1.01
N VAL A 70 14.59 4.53 -0.65
CA VAL A 70 14.17 3.34 -1.38
C VAL A 70 12.68 3.49 -1.67
N PRO A 71 12.22 3.32 -2.93
CA PRO A 71 10.78 3.31 -3.20
C PRO A 71 10.08 2.21 -2.42
N TYR A 72 8.93 2.51 -1.80
CA TYR A 72 8.20 1.52 -0.99
C TYR A 72 7.86 0.24 -1.76
N THR A 73 7.47 0.40 -3.03
CA THR A 73 7.20 -0.71 -3.95
C THR A 73 8.39 -1.68 -4.05
N ARG A 74 9.64 -1.19 -4.00
CA ARG A 74 10.84 -2.04 -4.01
C ARG A 74 10.99 -2.83 -2.72
N SER A 75 10.72 -2.23 -1.57
CA SER A 75 10.74 -2.95 -0.28
C SER A 75 9.64 -4.01 -0.23
N MET A 76 8.46 -3.72 -0.78
CA MET A 76 7.35 -4.67 -0.84
C MET A 76 7.67 -5.88 -1.75
N GLU A 77 8.23 -5.64 -2.94
CA GLU A 77 8.69 -6.71 -3.82
C GLU A 77 9.75 -7.59 -3.16
N ARG A 78 10.77 -6.97 -2.53
CA ARG A 78 11.96 -7.71 -2.05
C ARG A 78 11.79 -8.35 -0.69
N LEU A 79 11.14 -7.68 0.25
CA LEU A 79 11.10 -8.09 1.66
C LEU A 79 9.79 -8.78 2.04
N LYS A 80 8.70 -8.44 1.36
CA LYS A 80 7.36 -9.01 1.60
C LYS A 80 6.87 -9.89 0.46
N GLN A 81 7.69 -10.08 -0.59
CA GLN A 81 7.39 -10.89 -1.76
C GLN A 81 6.06 -10.50 -2.43
N ALA A 82 5.70 -9.22 -2.38
CA ALA A 82 4.50 -8.72 -3.01
C ALA A 82 4.60 -8.90 -4.54
N VAL A 83 3.55 -9.45 -5.14
CA VAL A 83 3.46 -9.69 -6.57
C VAL A 83 2.39 -8.85 -7.24
N VAL A 84 1.41 -8.35 -6.49
CA VAL A 84 0.37 -7.43 -6.96
C VAL A 84 0.30 -6.17 -6.08
N GLU A 85 0.29 -5.01 -6.71
CA GLU A 85 -0.06 -3.71 -6.11
C GLU A 85 -1.47 -3.31 -6.56
N VAL A 86 -2.39 -3.12 -5.61
CA VAL A 86 -3.74 -2.60 -5.84
C VAL A 86 -3.80 -1.16 -5.37
N VAL A 87 -4.08 -0.25 -6.29
CA VAL A 87 -4.19 1.19 -6.01
C VAL A 87 -5.65 1.60 -5.96
N PHE A 88 -6.04 2.30 -4.89
CA PHE A 88 -7.35 2.91 -4.69
C PHE A 88 -7.21 4.44 -4.72
N PRO A 89 -7.27 5.10 -5.90
CA PRO A 89 -6.96 6.53 -6.02
C PRO A 89 -7.91 7.40 -5.21
N HIS A 90 -9.20 7.04 -5.16
CA HIS A 90 -10.21 7.76 -4.37
C HIS A 90 -9.88 7.83 -2.87
N ALA A 91 -9.04 6.92 -2.38
CA ALA A 91 -8.64 6.82 -0.98
C ALA A 91 -7.18 7.23 -0.72
N ASN A 92 -6.38 7.51 -1.76
CA ASN A 92 -4.92 7.65 -1.65
C ASN A 92 -4.25 6.46 -0.95
N VAL A 93 -4.73 5.26 -1.25
CA VAL A 93 -4.28 4.01 -0.63
C VAL A 93 -3.70 3.07 -1.67
N ARG A 94 -2.56 2.46 -1.33
CA ARG A 94 -1.93 1.37 -2.08
C ARG A 94 -1.88 0.14 -1.18
N MET A 95 -2.27 -1.01 -1.72
CA MET A 95 -2.23 -2.30 -1.04
C MET A 95 -1.37 -3.27 -1.82
N PHE A 96 -0.64 -4.13 -1.11
CA PHE A 96 0.32 -5.05 -1.68
C PHE A 96 -0.05 -6.47 -1.26
N LEU A 97 -0.17 -7.36 -2.24
CA LEU A 97 -0.63 -8.73 -2.06
C LEU A 97 0.43 -9.75 -2.49
N SER A 98 0.47 -10.90 -1.80
CA SER A 98 1.20 -12.11 -2.24
C SER A 98 0.34 -13.36 -2.14
#